data_AF-T1G379-F1
#
_entry.id   AF-T1G379-F1
#
_cell.length_a   1.000
_cell.length_b   1.000
_cell.length_c   1.000
_cell.angle_alpha   90.00
_cell.angle_beta   90.00
_cell.angle_gamma   90.00
#
_symmetry.space_group_name_H-M   'P 1'
#
loop_
_entity.id
_entity.type
_entity.pdbx_description
1 polymer ?
#
loop_
_entity_poly.entity_id
_entity_poly.type
_entity_poly.pdbx_seq_one_letter_code
_entity_poly.pdbx_strand_id
1 'polypeptide(L)' 'FGDEGLQLICEHMQSLEVLNLCETPVTDKGLLCLTALRNLKKLNLNSTSVSATTLQNLKSKLPNLKDVDVCYTDAW' A
#
# COMPACT_ATOMS: atom_id res chain seq x y z
N PHE A 1 8.64 -5.07 -9.97
CA PHE A 1 8.60 -4.09 -8.88
C PHE A 1 8.17 -4.82 -7.62
N GLY A 2 8.90 -4.72 -6.50
CA GLY A 2 8.62 -5.47 -5.26
C GLY A 2 8.99 -4.64 -4.03
N ASP A 3 9.14 -5.27 -2.87
CA ASP A 3 9.33 -4.58 -1.58
C ASP A 3 10.45 -3.54 -1.59
N GLU A 4 11.60 -3.85 -2.19
CA GLU A 4 12.74 -2.91 -2.28
C GLU A 4 12.39 -1.66 -3.09
N GLY A 5 11.69 -1.84 -4.21
CA GLY A 5 11.22 -0.72 -5.03
C GLY A 5 10.19 0.13 -4.29
N LEU A 6 9.29 -0.52 -3.55
CA LEU A 6 8.29 0.17 -2.75
C LEU A 6 8.93 0.98 -1.62
N GLN A 7 9.97 0.45 -0.99
CA GLN A 7 10.73 1.15 0.04
C GLN A 7 11.36 2.45 -0.49
N LEU A 8 11.96 2.41 -1.68
CA LEU A 8 12.53 3.63 -2.28
C LEU A 8 11.48 4.71 -2.52
N ILE A 9 10.26 4.32 -2.94
CA ILE A 9 9.12 5.25 -3.06
C ILE A 9 8.74 5.82 -1.69
N CYS A 10 8.61 4.96 -0.68
CA CYS A 10 8.29 5.35 0.70
C CYS A 10 9.29 6.37 1.28
N GLU A 11 10.56 6.25 0.93
CA GLU A 11 11.63 7.13 1.40
C GLU A 11 11.63 8.49 0.69
N HIS A 12 11.40 8.53 -0.62
CA HIS A 12 11.66 9.73 -1.44
C HIS A 12 10.40 10.47 -1.92
N MET A 13 9.22 9.85 -1.89
CA MET A 13 8.00 10.41 -2.49
C MET A 13 6.95 10.84 -1.45
N GLN A 14 7.34 11.66 -0.47
CA GLN A 14 6.46 12.05 0.66
C GLN A 14 5.17 12.81 0.26
N SER A 15 5.15 13.40 -0.94
CA SER A 15 3.98 14.09 -1.50
C SER A 15 3.08 13.19 -2.35
N LEU A 16 3.35 11.88 -2.42
CA LEU A 16 2.58 10.96 -3.25
C LEU A 16 1.14 10.83 -2.73
N GLU A 17 0.17 11.07 -3.61
CA GLU A 17 -1.26 10.98 -3.27
C GLU A 17 -1.94 9.72 -3.83
N VAL A 18 -1.40 9.17 -4.91
CA VAL A 18 -1.97 8.01 -5.62
C VAL A 18 -0.85 7.02 -5.91
N LEU A 19 -1.04 5.77 -5.51
CA LEU A 19 -0.12 4.68 -5.80
C LEU A 19 -0.86 3.46 -6.32
N ASN A 20 -0.37 2.89 -7.43
CA ASN A 20 -0.89 1.66 -8.01
C ASN A 20 0.16 0.55 -7.89
N LEU A 21 -0.17 -0.51 -7.16
CA LEU A 21 0.66 -1.71 -6.97
C LEU A 21 -0.03 -2.97 -7.52
N CYS A 22 -1.05 -2.80 -8.37
CA CYS A 22 -1.79 -3.90 -8.98
C CYS A 22 -0.83 -4.90 -9.64
N GLU A 23 -1.05 -6.20 -9.38
CA GLU A 23 -0.24 -7.31 -9.92
C GLU A 23 1.28 -7.19 -9.63
N THR A 24 1.66 -6.56 -8.52
CA THR A 24 3.06 -6.56 -8.06
C THR A 24 3.29 -7.60 -6.96
N PRO A 25 4.49 -8.23 -6.91
CA PRO A 25 4.87 -9.19 -5.86
C PRO A 25 5.23 -8.51 -4.52
N VAL A 26 4.58 -7.39 -4.17
CA VAL A 26 4.78 -6.75 -2.86
C VAL A 26 4.19 -7.61 -1.76
N THR A 27 4.88 -7.66 -0.62
CA THR A 27 4.45 -8.46 0.54
C THR A 27 3.85 -7.57 1.62
N ASP A 28 3.17 -8.20 2.58
CA ASP A 28 2.73 -7.56 3.82
C ASP A 28 3.84 -6.73 4.48
N LYS A 29 5.07 -7.25 4.52
CA LYS A 29 6.22 -6.56 5.11
C LYS A 29 6.58 -5.30 4.32
N GLY A 30 6.64 -5.39 2.99
CA GLY A 30 6.94 -4.25 2.12
C GLY A 30 5.90 -3.15 2.25
N LEU A 31 4.62 -3.52 2.31
CA LEU A 31 3.51 -2.58 2.42
C LEU A 31 3.53 -1.74 3.69
N LEU A 32 4.13 -2.22 4.80
CA LEU A 32 4.21 -1.44 6.03
C LEU A 32 4.98 -0.12 5.88
N CYS A 33 5.89 0.00 4.89
CA CYS A 33 6.59 1.28 4.64
C CYS A 33 5.64 2.39 4.18
N LEU A 34 4.50 2.03 3.57
CA LEU A 34 3.51 2.99 3.07
C LEU A 34 3.01 3.92 4.17
N THR A 35 3.09 3.51 5.43
CA THR A 35 2.72 4.31 6.60
C THR A 35 3.53 5.63 6.74
N ALA A 36 4.66 5.75 6.04
CA ALA A 36 5.40 7.00 5.90
C ALA A 36 4.71 8.01 4.96
N LEU A 37 3.97 7.54 3.96
CA LEU A 37 3.33 8.35 2.92
C LEU A 37 2.01 8.98 3.43
N ARG A 38 2.11 9.93 4.38
CA ARG A 38 0.94 10.53 5.05
C ARG A 38 -0.02 11.28 4.11
N ASN A 39 0.42 11.63 2.91
CA ASN A 39 -0.40 12.29 1.88
C ASN A 39 -1.12 11.31 0.96
N LEU A 40 -0.91 9.99 1.11
CA LEU A 40 -1.52 8.98 0.25
C LEU A 40 -3.05 8.96 0.46
N LYS A 41 -3.78 9.13 -0.65
CA LYS A 41 -5.24 9.18 -0.70
C LYS A 41 -5.85 7.97 -1.39
N LYS A 42 -5.15 7.41 -2.38
CA LYS A 42 -5.61 6.26 -3.16
C LYS A 42 -4.53 5.20 -3.29
N LEU A 43 -4.89 3.95 -3.02
CA LEU A 43 -4.00 2.81 -3.09
C LEU A 43 -4.69 1.64 -3.81
N ASN A 44 -4.12 1.18 -4.91
CA ASN A 44 -4.59 -0.03 -5.60
C ASN A 44 -3.67 -1.21 -5.28
N LEU A 45 -4.24 -2.24 -4.64
CA LEU A 45 -3.60 -3.51 -4.27
C LEU A 45 -4.26 -4.71 -4.97
N ASN A 46 -5.03 -4.50 -6.04
CA ASN A 46 -5.68 -5.58 -6.76
C ASN A 46 -4.66 -6.64 -7.21
N SER A 47 -5.03 -7.92 -7.12
CA SER A 47 -4.18 -9.04 -7.53
C SER A 47 -2.81 -9.04 -6.83
N THR A 48 -2.73 -8.60 -5.58
CA THR A 48 -1.55 -8.72 -4.71
C THR A 48 -1.82 -9.70 -3.57
N SER A 49 -0.77 -10.27 -2.97
CA SER A 49 -0.89 -11.18 -1.83
C SER A 49 -0.75 -10.39 -0.52
N VAL A 50 -1.80 -9.64 -0.19
CA VAL A 50 -1.90 -8.83 1.04
C VAL A 50 -2.93 -9.41 1.99
N SER A 51 -2.62 -9.42 3.29
CA SER A 51 -3.54 -9.90 4.33
C SER A 51 -4.49 -8.81 4.85
N ALA A 52 -5.63 -9.23 5.41
CA ALA A 52 -6.59 -8.34 6.04
C ALA A 52 -5.97 -7.51 7.19
N THR A 53 -5.05 -8.11 7.94
CA THR A 53 -4.30 -7.45 9.03
C THR A 53 -3.47 -6.29 8.50
N THR A 54 -2.73 -6.51 7.39
CA THR A 54 -1.94 -5.43 6.76
C THR A 54 -2.85 -4.32 6.26
N LEU A 55 -3.97 -4.66 5.61
CA LEU A 55 -4.93 -3.68 5.14
C LEU A 55 -5.48 -2.82 6.28
N GLN A 56 -5.84 -3.44 7.41
CA GLN A 56 -6.30 -2.73 8.61
C GLN A 56 -5.20 -1.82 9.17
N ASN A 57 -3.95 -2.28 9.20
CA ASN A 57 -2.80 -1.49 9.63
C ASN A 57 -2.64 -0.22 8.78
N LEU A 58 -2.67 -0.37 7.45
CA LEU A 58 -2.57 0.74 6.51
C LEU A 58 -3.70 1.75 6.71
N LYS A 59 -4.95 1.29 6.78
CA LYS A 59 -6.12 2.16 7.01
C LYS A 59 -6.02 2.92 8.35
N SER A 60 -5.49 2.29 9.40
CA SER A 60 -5.36 2.93 10.71
C SER A 60 -4.25 3.98 10.78
N LYS A 61 -3.17 3.82 10.00
CA LYS A 61 -1.97 4.67 10.08
C LYS A 61 -1.91 5.76 9.00
N LEU A 62 -2.72 5.63 7.95
CA LEU A 62 -2.80 6.59 6.85
C LEU A 62 -4.05 7.45 6.99
N PRO A 63 -3.95 8.63 7.64
CA PRO A 63 -5.11 9.45 7.98
C PRO A 63 -5.86 10.01 6.77
N ASN A 64 -5.20 10.08 5.61
CA ASN A 64 -5.76 10.64 4.38
C ASN A 64 -6.18 9.59 3.35
N LEU A 65 -6.00 8.29 3.65
CA LEU A 65 -6.32 7.21 2.72
C LEU A 65 -7.83 7.03 2.64
N LYS A 66 -8.40 7.24 1.46
CA LYS A 66 -9.84 7.22 1.22
C LYS A 66 -10.26 6.04 0.35
N ASP A 67 -9.50 5.77 -0.70
CA ASP A 67 -9.82 4.75 -1.68
C ASP A 67 -8.77 3.64 -1.63
N VAL A 68 -9.21 2.41 -1.35
CA VAL A 68 -8.34 1.23 -1.35
C VAL A 68 -9.02 0.09 -2.09
N ASP A 69 -8.42 -0.33 -3.20
CA ASP A 69 -8.90 -1.43 -4.03
C ASP A 69 -8.12 -2.71 -3.70
N VAL A 70 -8.84 -3.80 -3.38
CA VAL A 70 -8.28 -5.10 -2.94
C VAL A 70 -8.98 -6.28 -3.61
N CYS A 71 -9.49 -6.10 -4.82
CA CYS A 71 -10.07 -7.18 -5.61
C CYS A 71 -9.02 -8.27 -5.88
N TYR A 72 -9.43 -9.53 -5.77
CA TYR A 72 -8.55 -10.69 -6.00
C TYR A 72 -7.33 -10.72 -5.08
N THR A 73 -7.52 -10.34 -3.82
CA THR A 73 -6.52 -10.45 -2.75
C THR A 73 -6.99 -11.40 -1.65
N ASP A 74 -6.13 -11.70 -0.68
CA ASP A 74 -6.45 -12.48 0.51
C ASP A 74 -7.01 -11.62 1.68
N ALA A 75 -7.33 -10.34 1.42
CA ALA A 75 -7.64 -9.34 2.45
C ALA A 75 -9.14 -9.18 2.80
N TRP A 76 -9.94 -10.25 2.72
CA TRP A 76 -11.39 -10.23 3.01
C TRP A 76 -11.71 -10.27 4.50
#